data_AF-A0A354YVH5-F1
#
_entry.id   AF-A0A354YVH5-F1
#
_cell.length_a   1.000
_cell.length_b   1.000
_cell.length_c   1.000
_cell.angle_alpha   90.00
_cell.angle_beta   90.00
_cell.angle_gamma   90.00
#
_symmetry.space_group_name_H-M   'P 1'
#
loop_
_entity.id
_entity.type
_entity.pdbx_description
1 polymer ?
#
loop_
_entity_poly.entity_id
_entity_poly.type
_entity_poly.pdbx_seq_one_letter_code
_entity_poly.pdbx_strand_id
1 'polypeptide(L)'
;MPRRLLLFIVIFLLPSCSACWDIRELNNSAVCTGAGVELSREGKFIFSGQMVKPSAPSESGTQTSTAVVLSASGSGVADAARRFMLSLS
;
A
#
# COMPACT_ATOMS: atom_id res chain seq x y z
N MET A 1 -12.95 36.96 29.59
CA MET A 1 -13.55 36.16 28.51
C MET A 1 -13.88 34.78 29.04
N PRO A 2 -15.14 34.36 29.01
CA PRO A 2 -15.63 33.38 29.96
C PRO A 2 -15.08 32.00 29.60
N ARG A 3 -14.48 31.30 30.57
CA ARG A 3 -13.99 29.92 30.50
C ARG A 3 -14.92 28.94 29.76
N ARG A 4 -16.23 29.24 29.74
CA ARG A 4 -17.28 28.55 29.00
C ARG A 4 -17.10 28.63 27.47
N LEU A 5 -16.71 29.80 26.94
CA LEU A 5 -16.45 30.00 25.51
C LEU A 5 -15.27 29.15 25.03
N LEU A 6 -14.23 29.04 25.86
CA LEU A 6 -13.05 28.23 25.55
C LEU A 6 -13.41 26.74 25.49
N LEU A 7 -14.26 26.27 26.41
CA LEU A 7 -14.81 24.90 26.37
C LEU A 7 -15.61 24.62 25.10
N PHE A 8 -16.46 25.56 24.66
CA PHE A 8 -17.20 25.41 23.41
C PHE A 8 -16.29 25.32 22.18
N ILE A 9 -15.24 26.13 22.12
CA ILE A 9 -14.26 26.10 21.03
C ILE A 9 -13.52 24.75 21.00
N VAL A 10 -13.09 24.23 22.16
CA VAL A 10 -12.40 22.94 22.25
C VAL A 10 -13.32 21.79 21.83
N ILE A 11 -14.59 21.79 22.28
CA ILE A 11 -15.60 20.79 21.90
C ILE A 11 -15.87 20.80 20.40
N PHE A 12 -15.89 21.98 19.79
CA PHE A 12 -16.13 22.11 18.35
C PHE A 12 -14.95 21.64 17.49
N LEU A 13 -13.71 21.75 18.01
CA LEU A 13 -12.50 21.35 17.29
C LEU A 13 -12.15 19.86 17.45
N LEU A 14 -12.63 19.19 18.49
CA LEU A 14 -12.41 17.76 18.76
C LEU A 14 -12.73 16.80 17.59
N PRO A 15 -13.85 16.90 16.86
CA PRO A 15 -14.15 15.99 15.74
C PRO A 15 -13.22 16.17 14.53
N SER A 16 -12.60 17.34 14.35
CA SER A 16 -11.61 17.56 13.30
C SER A 16 -10.30 16.80 13.55
N CYS A 17 -10.02 16.42 14.81
CA CYS A 17 -8.85 15.61 15.16
C CYS A 17 -9.01 14.12 14.81
N SER A 18 -10.24 13.62 14.68
CA SER A 18 -10.51 12.23 14.28
C SER A 18 -10.46 11.98 12.77
N ALA A 19 -10.43 13.03 11.95
CA ALA A 19 -10.43 12.92 10.49
C ALA A 19 -9.09 12.48 9.88
N CYS A 20 -8.03 12.33 10.69
CA CYS A 20 -6.70 11.92 10.24
C CYS A 20 -6.44 10.40 10.32
N TRP A 21 -7.48 9.58 10.52
CA TRP A 21 -7.34 8.12 10.43
C TRP A 21 -7.45 7.65 8.98
N ASP A 22 -6.29 7.39 8.37
CA ASP A 22 -6.21 6.59 7.13
C ASP A 22 -6.44 5.11 7.50
N ILE A 23 -7.70 4.69 7.52
CA ILE A 23 -8.06 3.28 7.68
C ILE A 23 -7.63 2.54 6.40
N ARG A 24 -6.51 1.83 6.51
CA ARG A 24 -6.07 0.84 5.52
C ARG A 24 -6.35 -0.55 6.07
N GLU A 25 -7.46 -1.13 5.63
CA GLU A 25 -7.77 -2.50 6.01
C GLU A 25 -6.77 -3.48 5.37
N LEU A 26 -6.27 -4.42 6.17
CA LEU A 26 -5.34 -5.46 5.72
C LEU A 26 -5.93 -6.29 4.58
N ASN A 27 -7.25 -6.55 4.62
CA ASN A 27 -7.98 -7.31 3.61
C ASN A 27 -8.08 -6.60 2.25
N ASN A 28 -7.93 -5.28 2.24
CA ASN A 28 -7.92 -4.46 1.03
C ASN A 28 -6.50 -4.12 0.54
N SER A 29 -5.47 -4.60 1.23
CA SER A 29 -4.08 -4.38 0.85
C SER A 29 -3.48 -5.63 0.21
N ALA A 30 -2.74 -5.47 -0.88
CA ALA A 30 -1.90 -6.53 -1.43
C ALA A 30 -0.52 -6.49 -0.76
N VAL A 31 0.02 -7.66 -0.44
CA VAL A 31 1.34 -7.80 0.19
C VAL A 31 2.32 -8.33 -0.84
N CYS A 32 3.51 -7.73 -0.90
CA CYS A 32 4.59 -8.24 -1.74
C CYS A 32 5.24 -9.45 -1.05
N THR A 33 5.12 -10.64 -1.64
CA THR A 33 5.65 -11.90 -1.09
C THR A 33 6.97 -12.33 -1.73
N GLY A 34 7.33 -11.72 -2.87
CA GLY A 34 8.57 -12.00 -3.57
C GLY A 34 8.97 -10.85 -4.49
N ALA A 35 10.26 -10.68 -4.72
CA ALA A 35 10.78 -9.67 -5.64
C ALA A 35 11.96 -10.22 -6.45
N GLY A 36 12.13 -9.72 -7.66
CA GLY A 36 13.19 -10.12 -8.58
C GLY A 36 13.66 -8.96 -9.43
N VAL A 37 14.91 -9.05 -9.88
CA VAL A 37 15.52 -8.08 -10.80
C VAL A 37 16.16 -8.84 -11.94
N GLU A 38 15.89 -8.41 -13.16
CA GLU A 38 16.54 -8.94 -14.36
C GLU A 38 17.03 -7.82 -15.27
N LEU A 39 17.97 -8.16 -16.15
CA LEU A 39 18.43 -7.29 -17.22
C LEU A 39 17.75 -7.72 -18.52
N SER A 40 16.97 -6.82 -19.12
CA SER A 40 16.32 -7.05 -20.41
C SER A 40 17.34 -7.11 -21.55
N ARG A 41 16.93 -7.69 -22.69
CA ARG A 41 17.74 -7.73 -23.91
C ARG A 41 18.13 -6.33 -24.44
N GLU A 42 17.36 -5.31 -24.07
CA GLU A 42 17.59 -3.90 -24.43
C GLU A 42 18.51 -3.17 -23.43
N GLY A 43 19.05 -3.88 -22.44
CA GLY A 43 19.96 -3.30 -21.44
C GLY A 43 19.28 -2.51 -20.32
N LYS A 44 17.94 -2.55 -20.22
CA LYS A 44 17.20 -1.97 -19.08
C LYS A 44 17.03 -2.97 -17.96
N PHE A 45 17.07 -2.50 -16.71
CA PHE A 45 16.72 -3.30 -15.55
C PHE A 45 15.20 -3.38 -15.39
N ILE A 46 14.67 -4.57 -15.15
CA ILE A 46 13.27 -4.81 -14.83
C ILE A 46 13.21 -5.26 -13.37
N PHE A 47 12.46 -4.52 -12.56
CA PHE A 47 12.12 -4.91 -11.20
C PHE A 47 10.71 -5.50 -11.21
N SER A 48 10.56 -6.68 -10.62
CA SER A 48 9.29 -7.42 -10.55
C SER A 48 8.94 -7.74 -9.10
N GLY A 49 7.68 -7.52 -8.70
CA GLY A 49 7.15 -7.89 -7.40
C GLY A 49 5.97 -8.86 -7.54
N GLN A 50 5.98 -9.94 -6.78
CA GLN A 50 4.86 -10.84 -6.62
C GLN A 50 3.96 -10.30 -5.50
N MET A 51 2.74 -9.91 -5.87
CA MET A 51 1.73 -9.35 -4.99
C MET A 51 0.66 -10.39 -4.70
N VAL A 52 0.34 -10.58 -3.42
CA VAL A 52 -0.72 -11.49 -2.97
C VAL A 52 -1.78 -10.67 -2.23
N LYS A 53 -3.03 -10.78 -2.67
CA LYS A 53 -4.17 -10.22 -1.94
C LYS A 53 -4.72 -11.30 -0.98
N PRO A 54 -4.76 -11.05 0.34
CA PRO A 54 -5.40 -11.96 1.28
C PRO A 54 -6.89 -12.15 0.92
N SER A 55 -7.36 -13.38 0.89
CA SER A 55 -8.77 -13.72 0.76
C SER A 55 -9.35 -14.06 2.13
N ALA A 56 -10.65 -13.79 2.34
CA ALA A 56 -11.32 -14.19 3.57
C ALA A 56 -11.22 -15.73 3.74
N PRO A 57 -11.02 -16.23 4.98
CA PRO A 57 -11.02 -17.67 5.23
C PRO A 57 -12.36 -18.28 4.78
N SER A 58 -12.32 -19.36 4.01
CA SER A 58 -13.52 -20.17 3.75
C SER A 58 -13.73 -21.18 4.88
N GLU A 59 -14.96 -21.63 5.10
CA GLU A 59 -15.34 -22.55 6.19
C GLU A 59 -14.55 -23.87 6.20
N SER A 60 -13.91 -24.23 5.08
CA SER A 60 -13.11 -25.45 4.92
C SER A 60 -11.61 -25.26 5.15
N GLY A 61 -11.18 -24.12 5.71
CA GLY A 61 -9.75 -23.84 5.97
C GLY A 61 -8.90 -23.69 4.70
N THR A 62 -9.54 -23.69 3.52
CA THR A 62 -8.85 -23.48 2.24
C THR A 62 -8.84 -21.98 1.95
N GLN A 63 -7.65 -21.38 2.05
CA GLN A 63 -7.44 -19.98 1.68
C GLN A 63 -6.75 -19.95 0.31
N THR A 64 -7.52 -19.73 -0.75
CA THR A 64 -6.98 -19.54 -2.10
C THR A 64 -6.56 -18.09 -2.24
N SER A 65 -5.26 -17.81 -2.22
CA SER A 65 -4.73 -16.48 -2.55
C SER A 65 -4.18 -16.49 -3.97
N THR A 66 -4.55 -15.49 -4.77
CA THR A 66 -4.05 -15.34 -6.14
C THR A 66 -2.85 -14.42 -6.12
N ALA A 67 -1.71 -14.91 -6.63
CA ALA A 67 -0.51 -14.11 -6.82
C ALA A 67 -0.56 -13.41 -8.18
N VAL A 68 -0.25 -12.12 -8.21
CA VAL A 68 -0.09 -11.31 -9.42
C VAL A 68 1.33 -10.76 -9.45
N VAL A 69 2.01 -10.83 -10.60
CA VAL A 69 3.33 -10.23 -10.78
C VAL A 69 3.17 -8.88 -11.46
N LEU A 70 3.73 -7.85 -10.85
CA LEU A 70 3.82 -6.51 -11.41
C LEU A 70 5.28 -6.17 -11.65
N SER A 71 5.56 -5.39 -12.69
CA SER A 71 6.94 -5.07 -13.07
C SER A 71 7.09 -3.64 -13.60
N ALA A 72 8.26 -3.06 -13.39
CA ALA A 72 8.63 -1.78 -13.99
C ALA A 72 10.09 -1.79 -14.46
N SER A 73 10.38 -1.05 -15.53
CA SER A 73 11.73 -0.95 -16.10
C SER A 73 12.39 0.41 -15.87
N GLY A 74 13.70 0.40 -15.66
CA GLY A 74 14.52 1.59 -15.43
C GLY A 74 15.94 1.45 -15.96
N SER A 75 16.67 2.56 -15.99
CA SER A 75 18.08 2.58 -16.44
C SER A 75 19.04 1.97 -15.41
N GLY A 76 18.59 1.81 -14.17
CA GLY A 76 19.31 1.14 -13.08
C GLY A 76 18.33 0.44 -12.15
N VAL A 77 18.84 -0.45 -11.30
CA VAL A 77 18.02 -1.22 -10.35
C VAL A 77 17.19 -0.31 -9.44
N ALA A 78 17.80 0.76 -8.92
CA ALA A 78 17.10 1.72 -8.06
C ALA A 78 16.02 2.52 -8.81
N ASP A 79 16.26 2.90 -10.07
CA ASP A 79 15.25 3.56 -10.91
C ASP A 79 14.07 2.63 -11.21
N ALA A 80 14.36 1.37 -11.57
CA ALA A 80 13.33 0.36 -11.81
C ALA A 80 12.49 0.10 -10.55
N ALA A 81 13.12 -0.05 -9.38
CA ALA A 81 12.42 -0.23 -8.10
C ALA A 81 11.59 1.00 -7.72
N ARG A 82 12.10 2.22 -7.94
CA ARG A 82 11.35 3.46 -7.70
C ARG A 82 10.12 3.55 -8.60
N ARG A 83 10.26 3.26 -9.89
CA ARG A 83 9.13 3.25 -10.84
C ARG A 83 8.10 2.19 -10.50
N PHE A 84 8.54 1.02 -10.04
CA PHE A 84 7.65 -0.01 -9.51
C PHE A 84 6.84 0.53 -8.33
N MET A 85 7.48 1.14 -7.33
CA MET A 85 6.76 1.74 -6.18
C MET A 85 5.78 2.84 -6.61
N LEU A 86 6.15 3.68 -7.58
CA LEU A 86 5.28 4.74 -8.11
C LEU A 86 4.11 4.20 -8.93
N SER A 87 4.18 2.97 -9.44
CA SER A 87 3.07 2.32 -10.15
C SER A 87 2.02 1.72 -9.21
N LEU A 88 2.33 1.60 -7.91
CA LEU A 88 1.47 1.03 -6.88
C LEU A 88 0.64 2.09 -6.12
N SER A 89 0.86 3.38 -6.38
CA SER A 89 0.19 4.49 -5.71
C SER A 89 -1.19 4.79 -6.28
#